data_AF-A0A7V2T2Q1-F1
#
_entry.id   AF-A0A7V2T2Q1-F1
#
_cell.length_a   1.000
_cell.length_b   1.000
_cell.length_c   1.000
_cell.angle_alpha   90.00
_cell.angle_beta   90.00
_cell.angle_gamma   90.00
#
_symmetry.space_group_name_H-M   'P 1'
#
loop_
_entity.id
_entity.type
_entity.pdbx_description
1 polymer ?
#
loop_
_entity_poly.entity_id
_entity_poly.type
_entity_poly.pdbx_seq_one_letter_code
_entity_poly.pdbx_strand_id
1 'polypeptide(L)'
;MKTLKIFSIFILIHAVAWGATHNYLSKNTTEILLVVDTSYAMKPKFSAMKQWIIDLENSSHYKKITVGTDKALLGDLAQLKSKDIIFRTAFGRMNSDNLNRYTGSNAKKKILLSDGAIQPEGWKVVNF
;
A
#
# COMPACT_ATOMS: atom_id res chain seq x y z
N MET A 1 4.13 -14.53 -46.96
CA MET A 1 2.70 -14.33 -46.61
C MET A 1 2.21 -15.22 -45.45
N LYS A 2 2.55 -16.52 -45.38
CA LYS A 2 2.12 -17.40 -44.27
C LYS A 2 2.70 -17.00 -42.90
N THR A 3 3.98 -16.62 -42.86
CA THR A 3 4.69 -16.16 -41.65
C THR A 3 4.07 -14.90 -41.05
N LEU A 4 3.71 -13.93 -41.88
CA LEU A 4 3.04 -12.70 -41.46
C LEU A 4 1.69 -12.99 -40.79
N LYS A 5 0.88 -13.90 -41.37
CA LYS A 5 -0.41 -14.31 -40.81
C LYS A 5 -0.26 -15.01 -39.44
N ILE A 6 0.72 -15.89 -39.31
CA ILE A 6 1.01 -16.57 -38.04
C ILE A 6 1.44 -15.56 -36.98
N PHE A 7 2.34 -14.64 -37.33
CA PHE A 7 2.78 -13.58 -36.41
C PHE A 7 1.64 -12.66 -35.96
N SER A 8 0.75 -12.29 -36.88
CA SER A 8 -0.46 -11.51 -36.54
C SER A 8 -1.39 -12.24 -35.57
N ILE A 9 -1.56 -13.56 -35.71
CA ILE A 9 -2.36 -14.35 -34.77
C ILE A 9 -1.71 -14.35 -33.38
N PHE A 10 -0.37 -14.50 -33.31
CA PHE A 10 0.33 -14.40 -32.03
C PHE A 10 0.15 -13.04 -31.38
N ILE A 11 0.27 -11.94 -32.13
CA ILE A 11 0.02 -10.59 -31.61
C ILE A 11 -1.40 -10.47 -31.07
N LEU A 12 -2.39 -10.97 -31.82
CA LEU A 12 -3.79 -10.89 -31.42
C LEU A 12 -4.05 -11.68 -30.13
N ILE A 13 -3.49 -12.88 -30.01
CA ILE A 13 -3.59 -13.69 -28.78
C ILE A 13 -2.95 -12.95 -27.60
N HIS A 14 -1.78 -12.34 -27.78
CA HIS A 14 -1.13 -11.57 -26.71
C HIS A 14 -1.96 -10.34 -26.32
N ALA A 15 -2.53 -9.63 -27.30
CA ALA A 15 -3.38 -8.46 -27.02
C ALA A 15 -4.64 -8.86 -26.25
N VAL A 16 -5.29 -9.97 -26.64
CA VAL A 16 -6.48 -10.49 -25.94
C VAL A 16 -6.11 -10.96 -24.54
N ALA A 17 -5.04 -11.73 -24.38
CA ALA A 17 -4.57 -12.21 -23.08
C ALA A 17 -4.24 -11.04 -22.15
N TRP A 18 -3.47 -10.05 -22.64
CA TRP A 18 -3.15 -8.84 -21.90
C TRP A 18 -4.40 -8.07 -21.49
N GLY A 19 -5.34 -7.85 -22.42
CA GLY A 19 -6.59 -7.15 -22.13
C GLY A 19 -7.46 -7.87 -21.09
N ALA A 20 -7.56 -9.19 -21.18
CA ALA A 20 -8.28 -10.02 -20.21
C ALA A 20 -7.63 -9.98 -18.83
N THR A 21 -6.30 -10.13 -18.76
CA THR A 21 -5.54 -10.04 -17.50
C THR A 21 -5.65 -8.65 -16.89
N HIS A 22 -5.49 -7.59 -17.67
CA HIS A 22 -5.62 -6.21 -17.21
C HIS A 22 -7.01 -5.95 -16.62
N ASN A 23 -8.08 -6.35 -17.31
CA ASN A 23 -9.45 -6.20 -16.82
C ASN A 23 -9.67 -6.97 -15.51
N TYR A 24 -9.21 -8.21 -15.44
CA TYR A 24 -9.33 -9.04 -14.25
C TYR A 24 -8.62 -8.41 -13.04
N LEU A 25 -7.37 -7.98 -13.20
CA LEU A 25 -6.59 -7.40 -12.10
C LEU A 25 -7.14 -6.02 -11.68
N SER A 26 -7.64 -5.22 -12.61
CA SER A 26 -8.31 -3.94 -12.31
C SER A 26 -9.61 -4.12 -11.52
N LYS A 27 -10.33 -5.24 -11.69
CA LYS A 27 -11.52 -5.57 -10.89
C LYS A 27 -11.18 -6.23 -9.55
N ASN A 28 -10.02 -6.88 -9.46
CA ASN A 28 -9.57 -7.61 -8.28
C ASN A 28 -8.39 -6.91 -7.61
N THR A 29 -8.47 -5.59 -7.46
CA THR A 29 -7.41 -4.80 -6.85
C THR A 29 -7.12 -5.27 -5.43
N THR A 30 -5.84 -5.38 -5.09
CA THR A 30 -5.45 -5.69 -3.72
C THR A 30 -5.65 -4.46 -2.85
N GLU A 31 -6.55 -4.55 -1.88
CA GLU A 31 -6.73 -3.50 -0.87
C GLU A 31 -5.74 -3.68 0.28
N ILE A 32 -4.93 -2.65 0.50
CA ILE A 32 -3.89 -2.59 1.52
C ILE A 32 -4.25 -1.46 2.49
N LEU A 33 -4.31 -1.77 3.78
CA LEU A 33 -4.31 -0.77 4.84
C LEU A 33 -2.88 -0.62 5.34
N LEU A 34 -2.34 0.59 5.22
CA LEU A 34 -1.01 0.96 5.67
C LEU A 34 -1.14 1.92 6.84
N VAL A 35 -0.70 1.48 8.01
CA VAL A 35 -0.65 2.32 9.20
C VAL A 35 0.79 2.66 9.52
N VAL A 36 1.07 3.94 9.73
CA VAL A 36 2.41 4.46 10.00
C VAL A 36 2.48 4.95 11.43
N ASP A 37 3.46 4.48 12.20
CA ASP A 37 3.79 5.06 13.49
C ASP A 37 4.49 6.40 13.29
N THR A 38 3.80 7.49 13.65
CA THR A 38 4.33 8.85 13.56
C THR A 38 4.87 9.34 14.89
N SER A 39 5.18 8.44 15.82
CA SER A 39 5.73 8.80 17.12
C SER A 39 7.06 9.53 17.02
N TYR A 40 7.35 10.36 18.03
CA TYR A 40 8.58 11.14 18.06
C TYR A 40 9.84 10.26 17.95
N ALA A 41 9.80 9.06 18.53
CA ALA A 41 10.89 8.07 18.43
C ALA A 41 11.16 7.62 16.99
N MET A 42 10.15 7.62 16.13
CA MET A 42 10.26 7.24 14.71
C MET A 42 10.73 8.38 13.81
N LYS A 43 10.84 9.62 14.31
CA LYS A 43 11.26 10.78 13.51
C LYS A 43 12.55 10.57 12.72
N PRO A 44 13.63 9.96 13.28
CA PRO A 44 14.84 9.67 12.51
C PRO A 44 14.62 8.70 11.33
N LYS A 45 13.52 7.94 11.34
CA LYS A 45 13.18 6.91 10.36
C LYS A 45 12.16 7.36 9.32
N PHE A 46 11.57 8.55 9.46
CA PHE A 46 10.52 9.03 8.54
C PHE A 46 10.97 9.07 7.08
N SER A 47 12.23 9.41 6.81
CA SER A 47 12.76 9.38 5.44
C SER A 47 12.77 7.96 4.87
N ALA A 48 13.23 6.98 5.65
CA ALA A 48 13.24 5.57 5.24
C ALA A 48 11.81 5.02 5.08
N MET A 49 10.90 5.36 5.99
CA MET A 49 9.48 5.00 5.86
C MET A 49 8.84 5.62 4.63
N LYS A 50 9.10 6.90 4.35
CA LYS A 50 8.61 7.58 3.14
C LYS A 50 9.09 6.85 1.89
N GLN A 51 10.37 6.49 1.83
CA GLN A 51 10.90 5.73 0.70
C GLN A 51 10.23 4.37 0.58
N TRP A 52 10.06 3.65 1.69
CA TRP A 52 9.37 2.38 1.69
C TRP A 52 7.90 2.49 1.20
N ILE A 53 7.20 3.56 1.56
CA ILE A 53 5.83 3.84 1.08
C ILE A 53 5.83 4.08 -0.44
N ILE A 54 6.82 4.80 -0.97
CA ILE A 54 6.99 5.03 -2.41
C ILE A 54 7.26 3.70 -3.12
N ASP A 55 8.15 2.87 -2.59
CA ASP A 55 8.47 1.58 -3.16
C ASP A 55 7.26 0.63 -3.12
N LEU A 56 6.50 0.66 -2.02
CA LEU A 56 5.24 -0.06 -1.92
C LEU A 56 4.29 0.42 -3.01
N GLU A 57 4.08 1.72 -3.19
CA GLU A 57 3.21 2.30 -4.23
C GLU A 57 3.67 1.90 -5.64
N ASN A 58 4.96 1.86 -5.90
CA ASN A 58 5.52 1.53 -7.22
C ASN A 58 5.55 0.02 -7.53
N SER A 59 5.42 -0.86 -6.53
CA SER A 59 5.56 -2.31 -6.71
C SER A 59 4.53 -2.99 -7.65
N SER A 60 3.39 -2.34 -7.94
CA SER A 60 2.29 -2.91 -8.73
C SER A 60 1.22 -1.85 -9.02
N HIS A 61 0.64 -1.87 -10.21
CA HIS A 61 -0.44 -0.93 -10.56
C HIS A 61 -1.83 -1.36 -10.02
N TYR A 62 -2.05 -2.64 -9.68
CA TYR A 62 -3.37 -3.16 -9.32
C TYR A 62 -3.58 -3.27 -7.81
N LYS A 63 -3.41 -2.15 -7.12
CA LYS A 63 -3.60 -2.06 -5.68
C LYS A 63 -4.21 -0.73 -5.29
N LYS A 64 -4.88 -0.74 -4.15
CA LYS A 64 -5.40 0.45 -3.48
C LYS A 64 -4.79 0.49 -2.08
N ILE A 65 -4.09 1.56 -1.76
CA ILE A 65 -3.44 1.72 -0.46
C ILE A 65 -4.20 2.79 0.31
N THR A 66 -4.87 2.38 1.38
CA THR A 66 -5.45 3.32 2.34
C THR A 66 -4.43 3.55 3.45
N VAL A 67 -4.12 4.80 3.75
CA VAL A 67 -3.12 5.19 4.75
C VAL A 67 -3.81 5.65 6.02
N GLY A 68 -3.28 5.22 7.16
CA GLY A 68 -3.58 5.75 8.48
C GLY A 68 -2.31 6.02 9.27
N THR A 69 -2.48 6.74 10.38
CA THR A 69 -1.44 6.99 11.38
C THR A 69 -1.94 6.60 12.76
N ASP A 70 -1.12 6.78 13.80
CA ASP A 70 -1.56 6.65 15.19
C ASP A 70 -2.69 7.62 15.57
N LYS A 71 -2.96 8.67 14.76
CA LYS A 71 -3.99 9.69 15.04
C LYS A 71 -5.23 9.58 14.16
N ALA A 72 -5.03 9.34 12.88
CA ALA A 72 -6.10 9.49 11.91
C ALA A 72 -5.93 8.58 10.68
N LEU A 73 -7.07 8.21 10.11
CA LEU A 73 -7.13 7.67 8.76
C LEU A 73 -6.96 8.83 7.77
N LEU A 74 -5.93 8.77 6.92
CA LEU A 74 -5.63 9.81 5.94
C LEU A 74 -6.36 9.59 4.60
N GLY A 75 -6.81 8.36 4.34
CA GLY A 75 -7.53 8.00 3.12
C GLY A 75 -6.62 7.34 2.08
N ASP A 76 -6.95 7.46 0.79
CA ASP A 76 -6.21 6.81 -0.29
C ASP A 76 -4.85 7.49 -0.51
N LEU A 77 -3.76 6.70 -0.49
CA LEU A 77 -2.39 7.15 -0.71
C LEU A 77 -2.27 7.95 -2.02
N ALA A 78 -2.91 7.49 -3.08
CA ALA A 78 -2.84 8.11 -4.40
C ALA A 78 -3.53 9.48 -4.46
N GLN A 79 -4.43 9.75 -3.50
CA GLN A 79 -5.17 11.01 -3.40
C GLN A 79 -4.52 12.02 -2.44
N LEU A 80 -3.46 11.63 -1.74
CA LEU A 80 -2.75 12.54 -0.85
C LEU A 80 -1.98 13.58 -1.67
N LYS A 81 -2.14 14.87 -1.32
CA LYS A 81 -1.42 15.98 -1.97
C LYS A 81 0.10 15.84 -1.89
N SER A 82 0.60 15.25 -0.80
CA SER A 82 1.99 14.85 -0.64
C SER A 82 2.08 13.73 0.40
N LYS A 83 3.04 12.82 0.21
CA LYS A 83 3.39 11.78 1.18
C LYS A 83 3.97 12.37 2.47
N ASP A 84 4.46 13.60 2.45
CA ASP A 84 4.93 14.30 3.65
C ASP A 84 3.81 14.60 4.64
N ILE A 85 2.54 14.61 4.20
CA ILE A 85 1.39 14.80 5.07
C ILE A 85 1.30 13.68 6.13
N ILE A 86 1.76 12.48 5.80
CA ILE A 86 1.81 11.34 6.72
C ILE A 86 2.64 11.68 7.96
N PHE A 87 3.68 12.49 7.81
CA PHE A 87 4.66 12.79 8.85
C PHE A 87 4.53 14.21 9.44
N ARG A 88 3.53 15.01 9.03
CA ARG A 88 3.41 16.42 9.43
C ARG A 88 3.12 16.64 10.92
N THR A 89 2.52 15.67 11.59
CA THR A 89 2.11 15.79 13.00
C THR A 89 2.62 14.60 13.82
N ALA A 90 3.90 14.63 14.19
CA ALA A 90 4.52 13.62 15.04
C ALA A 90 4.20 13.86 16.52
N PHE A 91 2.98 13.52 16.95
CA PHE A 91 2.51 13.83 18.31
C PHE A 91 1.72 12.70 18.99
N GLY A 92 1.98 11.44 18.64
CA GLY A 92 1.44 10.30 19.37
C GLY A 92 2.45 9.19 19.57
N ARG A 93 1.95 8.07 20.09
CA ARG A 93 2.70 6.82 20.25
C ARG A 93 1.79 5.73 19.76
N MET A 94 2.23 4.97 18.75
CA MET A 94 1.47 3.82 18.31
C MET A 94 1.36 2.80 19.45
N ASN A 95 0.14 2.31 19.69
CA ASN A 95 -0.16 1.24 20.62
C ASN A 95 -1.38 0.44 20.10
N SER A 96 -1.74 -0.63 20.80
CA SER A 96 -2.86 -1.49 20.43
C SER A 96 -4.21 -0.76 20.38
N ASP A 97 -4.46 0.19 21.28
CA ASP A 97 -5.72 0.93 21.35
C ASP A 97 -5.91 1.83 20.13
N ASN A 98 -4.87 2.56 19.73
CA ASN A 98 -4.92 3.42 18.55
C ASN A 98 -5.12 2.57 17.29
N LEU A 99 -4.49 1.40 17.26
CA LEU A 99 -4.58 0.49 16.14
C LEU A 99 -5.96 -0.17 16.04
N ASN A 100 -6.67 -0.34 17.16
CA ASN A 100 -8.01 -0.90 17.18
C ASN A 100 -9.01 -0.11 16.33
N ARG A 101 -8.76 1.18 16.07
CA ARG A 101 -9.53 1.98 15.09
C ARG A 101 -9.62 1.32 13.71
N TYR A 102 -8.61 0.53 13.35
CA TYR A 102 -8.46 -0.09 12.03
C TYR A 102 -8.97 -1.53 11.97
N THR A 103 -9.50 -2.07 13.07
CA THR A 103 -10.05 -3.43 13.15
C THR A 103 -11.16 -3.67 12.12
N GLY A 104 -12.09 -2.71 11.99
CA GLY A 104 -13.19 -2.75 11.02
C GLY A 104 -12.80 -2.55 9.55
N SER A 105 -11.51 -2.43 9.23
CA SER A 105 -11.07 -2.36 7.84
C SER A 105 -11.19 -3.71 7.14
N ASN A 106 -11.85 -3.70 5.97
CA ASN A 106 -11.98 -4.85 5.05
C ASN A 106 -10.72 -5.09 4.20
N ALA A 107 -9.63 -4.35 4.43
CA ALA A 107 -8.40 -4.51 3.65
C ALA A 107 -7.85 -5.93 3.80
N LYS A 108 -7.59 -6.58 2.65
CA LYS A 108 -7.04 -7.95 2.58
C LYS A 108 -5.63 -8.03 3.17
N LYS A 109 -4.88 -6.93 3.15
CA LYS A 109 -3.54 -6.83 3.73
C LYS A 109 -3.50 -5.63 4.67
N LYS A 110 -3.01 -5.85 5.89
CA LYS A 110 -2.77 -4.81 6.88
C LYS A 110 -1.27 -4.74 7.15
N ILE A 111 -0.69 -3.55 7.02
CA ILE A 111 0.74 -3.30 7.19
C ILE A 111 0.93 -2.21 8.22
N LEU A 112 1.82 -2.44 9.17
CA LEU A 112 2.23 -1.47 10.18
C LEU A 112 3.72 -1.12 9.98
N LEU A 113 4.04 0.16 9.86
CA LEU A 113 5.43 0.65 9.93
C LEU A 113 5.67 1.18 11.34
N SER A 114 6.54 0.53 12.12
CA SER A 114 6.80 0.89 13.51
C SER A 114 8.20 0.46 13.96
N ASP A 115 8.52 0.67 15.24
CA ASP A 115 9.72 0.14 15.92
C ASP A 115 9.64 -1.37 16.22
N GLY A 116 8.51 -2.02 15.91
CA GLY A 116 8.26 -3.43 16.20
C GLY A 116 7.83 -3.71 17.64
N ALA A 117 7.62 -2.70 18.49
CA ALA A 117 7.18 -2.89 19.88
C ALA A 117 5.77 -3.48 19.99
N ILE A 118 4.95 -3.35 18.93
CA ILE A 118 3.64 -3.99 18.83
C ILE A 118 3.60 -4.93 17.62
N GLN A 119 3.00 -6.11 17.82
CA GLN A 119 2.83 -7.15 16.80
C GLN A 119 1.37 -7.63 16.77
N PRO A 120 0.47 -6.81 16.21
CA PRO A 120 -0.95 -7.12 16.14
C PRO A 120 -1.22 -8.29 15.19
N GLU A 121 -2.10 -9.20 15.59
CA GLU A 121 -2.44 -10.39 14.82
C GLU A 121 -3.02 -10.03 13.44
N GLY A 122 -2.56 -10.72 12.38
CA GLY A 122 -3.01 -10.48 11.01
C GLY A 122 -2.38 -9.24 10.34
N TRP A 123 -1.45 -8.56 11.00
CA TRP A 123 -0.69 -7.46 10.42
C TRP A 123 0.73 -7.90 10.04
N LYS A 124 1.20 -7.37 8.92
CA LYS A 124 2.61 -7.38 8.58
C LYS A 124 3.28 -6.16 9.22
N VAL A 125 4.16 -6.37 10.19
CA VAL A 125 4.95 -5.30 10.79
C VAL A 125 6.26 -5.15 10.03
N VAL A 126 6.60 -3.91 9.66
CA VAL A 126 7.88 -3.54 9.07
C VAL A 126 8.60 -2.67 10.09
N ASN A 127 9.71 -3.20 10.60
CA ASN A 127 10.48 -2.57 11.67
C ASN A 127 11.46 -1.53 11.09
N PHE A 128 11.54 -0.37 11.72
CA PHE A 128 12.44 0.72 11.33
C PHE A 128 13.33 1.19 12.48
#